data_AF-A0AB36WS00-F1
#
_entry.id   AF-A0AB36WS00-F1
#
_cell.length_a   1.000
_cell.length_b   1.000
_cell.length_c   1.000
_cell.angle_alpha   90.00
_cell.angle_beta   90.00
_cell.angle_gamma   90.00
#
_symmetry.space_group_name_H-M   'P 1'
#
loop_
_entity.id
_entity.type
_entity.pdbx_description
1 polymer ?
#
loop_
_entity_poly.entity_id
_entity_poly.type
_entity_poly.pdbx_seq_one_letter_code
_entity_poly.pdbx_strand_id
1 'polypeptide(L)'
;MALLSKPSFLKSSVKVGLLTIATSLCMPLTHAAPIYKVIDEQTGQVTFTDRPQSYEQQTGKQISQIAITTGNETNSSGVANTASSSATNGSDVITQPVAATQTLNAPATATTTATVKAPVSYQLTIAEPSEERAYRRPVQNIDVNVQIRPALQVGDSARIYFDDKEVAQGLSASIATVDVLPGAHTIKAVIQSETGQTLEQITRTVYVIQNTTTLQDNKRKAEQLLAYQKLAWYQKLMLKLRQQEVAQSQ
;
A
#
# COMPACT_ATOMS: atom_id res chain seq x y z
N MET A 1 -46.51 -49.69 -25.69
CA MET A 1 -45.80 -49.58 -26.98
C MET A 1 -46.04 -48.20 -27.55
N ALA A 2 -44.99 -47.39 -27.68
CA ALA A 2 -44.82 -46.27 -28.63
C ALA A 2 -43.56 -45.50 -28.20
N LEU A 3 -42.44 -45.81 -28.84
CA LEU A 3 -41.21 -45.02 -28.88
C LEU A 3 -41.40 -43.88 -29.89
N LEU A 4 -40.79 -42.71 -29.65
CA LEU A 4 -40.30 -41.73 -30.63
C LEU A 4 -40.05 -40.41 -29.86
N SER A 5 -39.03 -39.58 -30.07
CA SER A 5 -37.73 -39.62 -30.72
C SER A 5 -37.06 -38.29 -30.32
N LYS A 6 -35.77 -38.30 -29.97
CA LYS A 6 -34.98 -37.09 -29.70
C LYS A 6 -34.51 -36.48 -31.03
N PRO A 7 -34.49 -35.15 -31.20
CA PRO A 7 -33.61 -34.54 -32.17
C PRO A 7 -32.24 -34.22 -31.54
N SER A 8 -31.20 -34.65 -32.23
CA SER A 8 -29.80 -34.34 -32.01
C SER A 8 -29.21 -33.80 -33.31
N PHE A 9 -28.13 -33.04 -33.17
CA PHE A 9 -27.21 -32.54 -34.19
C PHE A 9 -27.64 -31.30 -35.00
N LEU A 10 -26.83 -30.25 -34.91
CA LEU A 10 -26.02 -29.81 -36.06
C LEU A 10 -24.68 -29.26 -35.52
N LYS A 11 -23.62 -30.05 -35.67
CA LYS A 11 -22.22 -29.59 -35.58
C LYS A 11 -21.88 -28.97 -36.93
N SER A 12 -21.64 -27.66 -36.98
CA SER A 12 -21.05 -27.02 -38.15
C SER A 12 -19.53 -27.06 -38.02
N SER A 13 -18.87 -27.71 -38.97
CA SER A 13 -17.41 -27.81 -39.08
C SER A 13 -16.92 -26.71 -40.02
N VAL A 14 -16.49 -25.58 -39.45
CA VAL A 14 -15.82 -24.51 -40.21
C VAL A 14 -14.32 -24.84 -40.29
N LYS A 15 -13.86 -25.26 -41.46
CA LYS A 15 -12.44 -25.29 -41.82
C LYS A 15 -12.07 -23.90 -42.34
N VAL A 16 -11.45 -23.07 -41.50
CA VAL A 16 -10.81 -21.83 -41.92
C VAL A 16 -9.30 -22.04 -41.87
N GLY A 17 -8.67 -21.69 -42.99
CA GLY A 17 -7.26 -21.90 -43.27
C GLY A 17 -6.34 -21.15 -42.31
N LEU A 18 -5.21 -21.80 -42.05
CA LEU A 18 -4.08 -21.30 -41.29
C LEU A 18 -3.42 -20.13 -42.05
N LEU A 19 -3.74 -18.90 -41.67
CA LEU A 19 -2.95 -17.71 -42.02
C LEU A 19 -2.13 -17.35 -40.76
N THR A 20 -0.87 -17.74 -40.74
CA THR A 20 0.09 -17.36 -39.69
C THR A 20 0.45 -15.88 -39.85
N ILE A 21 -0.34 -15.00 -39.21
CA ILE A 21 0.06 -13.62 -38.95
C ILE A 21 0.88 -13.64 -37.66
N ALA A 22 2.19 -13.44 -37.78
CA ALA A 22 3.05 -13.15 -36.64
C ALA A 22 2.67 -11.75 -36.11
N THR A 23 1.64 -11.67 -35.28
CA THR A 23 1.34 -10.46 -34.51
C THR A 23 2.39 -10.34 -33.42
N SER A 24 3.46 -9.60 -33.74
CA SER A 24 4.34 -8.98 -32.74
C SER A 24 3.46 -8.23 -31.75
N LEU A 25 3.26 -8.82 -30.57
CA LEU A 25 2.57 -8.21 -29.45
C LEU A 25 3.51 -7.13 -28.89
N CYS A 26 3.62 -6.01 -29.58
CA CYS A 26 4.28 -4.83 -29.04
C CYS A 26 3.36 -4.27 -27.96
N MET A 27 3.63 -4.61 -26.71
CA MET A 27 2.99 -3.96 -25.57
C MET A 27 3.34 -2.47 -25.61
N PRO A 28 2.38 -1.53 -25.57
CA PRO A 28 2.71 -0.14 -25.33
C PRO A 28 3.28 -0.04 -23.91
N LEU A 29 4.57 0.28 -23.81
CA LEU A 29 5.17 0.73 -22.56
C LEU A 29 4.44 2.01 -22.16
N THR A 30 3.48 1.91 -21.24
CA THR A 30 2.84 3.06 -20.62
C THR A 30 3.86 3.71 -19.69
N HIS A 31 4.67 4.61 -20.22
CA HIS A 31 5.50 5.49 -19.41
C HIS A 31 4.56 6.46 -18.67
N ALA A 32 4.55 6.41 -17.34
CA ALA A 32 3.89 7.43 -16.53
C ALA A 32 4.51 8.79 -16.86
N ALA A 33 3.67 9.80 -17.13
CA ALA A 33 4.14 11.15 -17.41
C ALA A 33 4.87 11.72 -16.17
N PRO A 34 5.93 12.54 -16.36
CA PRO A 34 6.67 13.11 -15.24
C PRO A 34 5.76 14.05 -14.44
N ILE A 35 5.68 13.83 -13.13
CA ILE A 35 4.97 14.72 -12.21
C ILE A 35 5.89 15.92 -11.92
N TYR A 36 5.34 17.13 -11.93
CA TYR A 36 6.07 18.35 -11.62
C TYR A 36 5.63 18.93 -10.28
N LYS A 37 6.60 19.44 -9.51
CA LYS A 37 6.36 20.18 -8.28
C LYS A 37 6.46 21.67 -8.58
N VAL A 38 5.39 22.40 -8.30
CA VAL A 38 5.34 23.87 -8.39
C VAL A 38 5.41 24.42 -6.97
N ILE A 39 6.35 25.33 -6.74
CA ILE A 39 6.47 26.08 -5.49
C ILE A 39 6.07 27.52 -5.78
N ASP A 40 5.06 28.00 -5.07
CA ASP A 40 4.69 29.41 -5.07
C ASP A 40 5.61 30.18 -4.11
N GLU A 41 6.42 31.10 -4.63
CA GLU A 41 7.40 31.84 -3.82
C GLU A 41 6.76 32.86 -2.87
N GLN A 42 5.53 33.30 -3.15
CA GLN A 42 4.84 34.31 -2.33
C GLN A 42 4.10 33.69 -1.15
N THR A 43 3.61 32.46 -1.31
CA THR A 43 2.78 31.77 -0.29
C THR A 43 3.47 30.55 0.33
N GLY A 44 4.56 30.06 -0.26
CA GLY A 44 5.22 28.82 0.14
C GLY A 44 4.40 27.56 -0.16
N GLN A 45 3.28 27.68 -0.89
CA GLN A 45 2.39 26.56 -1.18
C GLN A 45 3.00 25.64 -2.25
N VAL A 46 2.95 24.33 -1.98
CA VAL A 46 3.42 23.29 -2.89
C VAL A 46 2.23 22.66 -3.61
N THR A 47 2.28 22.63 -4.94
CA THR A 47 1.27 21.97 -5.79
C THR A 47 1.95 20.97 -6.73
N PHE A 48 1.40 19.77 -6.84
CA PHE A 48 1.86 18.77 -7.81
C PHE A 48 0.95 18.80 -9.05
N THR A 49 1.53 18.91 -10.23
CA THR A 49 0.80 19.01 -11.50
C THR A 49 1.45 18.14 -12.57
N ASP A 50 0.61 17.58 -13.43
CA ASP A 50 1.00 16.83 -14.63
C ASP A 50 1.03 17.76 -15.88
N ARG A 51 0.77 19.06 -15.69
CA ARG A 51 0.75 20.09 -16.76
C ARG A 51 1.58 21.31 -16.34
N PRO A 52 2.89 21.34 -16.58
CA PRO A 52 3.77 22.44 -16.15
C PRO A 52 3.54 23.75 -16.92
N GLN A 53 3.11 23.67 -18.18
CA GLN A 53 2.94 24.82 -19.09
C GLN A 53 1.98 25.90 -18.55
N SER A 54 0.99 25.53 -17.73
CA SER A 54 0.07 26.48 -17.11
C SER A 54 0.73 27.41 -16.10
N TYR A 55 1.91 27.05 -15.58
CA TYR A 55 2.63 27.78 -14.52
C TYR A 55 3.87 28.52 -15.02
N GLU A 56 4.35 28.25 -16.23
CA GLU A 56 5.52 28.92 -16.83
C GLU A 56 5.27 30.40 -17.16
N GLN A 57 4.01 30.80 -17.30
CA GLN A 57 3.62 32.19 -17.61
C GLN A 57 3.34 33.04 -16.36
N GLN A 58 3.52 32.48 -15.16
CA GLN A 58 3.24 33.15 -13.89
C GLN A 58 4.54 33.57 -13.21
N THR A 59 4.76 34.89 -13.09
CA THR A 59 5.91 35.47 -12.39
C THR A 59 5.98 34.98 -10.93
N GLY A 60 7.11 34.42 -10.51
CA GLY A 60 7.38 34.00 -9.12
C GLY A 60 7.05 32.54 -8.78
N LYS A 61 7.05 31.64 -9.77
CA LYS A 61 6.89 30.19 -9.55
C LYS A 61 8.10 29.43 -10.07
N GLN A 62 8.72 28.63 -9.20
CA GLN A 62 9.80 27.72 -9.56
C GLN A 62 9.24 26.33 -9.86
N ILE A 63 9.56 25.79 -11.03
CA ILE A 63 9.15 24.45 -11.46
C ILE A 63 10.34 23.49 -11.29
N SER A 64 10.12 22.38 -10.58
CA SER A 64 11.11 21.31 -10.45
C SER A 64 10.48 19.99 -10.86
N GLN A 65 11.13 19.28 -11.79
CA GLN A 65 10.67 17.98 -12.29
C GLN A 65 11.05 16.87 -11.31
N ILE A 66 10.10 16.00 -10.97
CA ILE A 66 10.40 14.76 -10.25
C ILE A 66 10.18 13.57 -11.18
N ALA A 67 11.23 12.78 -11.39
CA ALA A 67 11.13 11.53 -12.14
C ALA A 67 10.75 10.40 -11.17
N ILE A 68 9.45 10.15 -10.99
CA ILE A 68 8.99 8.95 -10.28
C ILE A 68 8.67 7.90 -11.35
N THR A 69 9.55 6.91 -11.48
CA THR A 69 9.32 5.76 -12.35
C THR A 69 8.59 4.70 -11.51
N THR A 70 7.34 4.38 -11.84
CA THR A 70 6.67 3.19 -11.28
C THR A 70 7.27 1.95 -11.94
N GLY A 71 8.39 1.50 -11.39
CA GLY A 71 9.04 0.24 -11.73
C GLY A 71 9.44 -0.44 -10.42
N ASN A 72 8.89 -1.64 -10.21
CA ASN A 72 9.33 -2.56 -9.19
C ASN A 72 10.84 -2.79 -9.40
N GLU A 73 11.74 -2.42 -8.47
CA GLU A 73 13.01 -3.11 -8.12
C GLU A 73 13.69 -2.49 -6.86
N THR A 74 13.98 -3.41 -5.95
CA THR A 74 15.07 -3.57 -4.98
C THR A 74 16.27 -2.60 -5.04
N ASN A 75 16.44 -1.87 -3.93
CA ASN A 75 17.66 -1.48 -3.20
C ASN A 75 18.89 -0.85 -3.90
N SER A 76 19.58 -0.01 -3.10
CA SER A 76 20.98 0.42 -3.21
C SER A 76 21.34 1.72 -3.96
N SER A 77 21.50 2.76 -3.12
CA SER A 77 22.72 3.58 -2.96
C SER A 77 23.04 4.70 -3.96
N GLY A 78 23.05 5.92 -3.41
CA GLY A 78 24.20 6.82 -3.52
C GLY A 78 24.18 7.83 -4.67
N VAL A 79 23.91 9.09 -4.32
CA VAL A 79 24.52 10.22 -5.04
C VAL A 79 25.40 10.97 -4.06
N ALA A 80 26.68 10.69 -4.18
CA ALA A 80 27.77 11.53 -3.73
C ALA A 80 27.75 12.83 -4.53
N ASN A 81 27.78 13.98 -3.85
CA ASN A 81 28.15 15.23 -4.51
C ASN A 81 29.68 15.35 -4.50
N THR A 82 30.23 15.18 -5.69
CA THR A 82 31.62 15.44 -6.07
C THR A 82 31.94 16.93 -5.96
N ALA A 83 32.94 17.28 -5.15
CA ALA A 83 33.67 18.54 -5.26
C ALA A 83 35.13 18.30 -4.87
N SER A 84 36.03 18.26 -5.85
CA SER A 84 37.50 18.42 -5.80
C SER A 84 38.03 18.00 -7.19
N SER A 85 39.03 18.56 -7.85
CA SER A 85 39.94 19.69 -7.65
C SER A 85 40.82 19.68 -8.93
N SER A 86 41.33 20.83 -9.39
CA SER A 86 42.24 20.88 -10.54
C SER A 86 43.67 21.26 -10.13
N ALA A 87 44.60 20.35 -10.45
CA ALA A 87 46.05 20.50 -10.65
C ALA A 87 46.89 20.89 -9.40
N THR A 88 48.06 20.30 -9.13
CA THR A 88 49.21 20.09 -10.04
C THR A 88 50.27 19.17 -9.40
N ASN A 89 51.10 18.55 -10.25
CA ASN A 89 52.40 17.89 -10.01
C ASN A 89 52.29 16.43 -9.52
N GLY A 90 52.93 15.43 -10.12
CA GLY A 90 54.10 15.40 -11.00
C GLY A 90 54.87 14.15 -10.61
N SER A 91 54.90 13.15 -11.49
CA SER A 91 55.48 11.82 -11.31
C SER A 91 57.00 11.81 -11.50
N ASP A 92 57.75 11.10 -10.65
CA ASP A 92 59.03 10.45 -10.97
C ASP A 92 59.32 9.34 -9.91
N VAL A 93 59.27 8.05 -10.26
CA VAL A 93 60.36 7.12 -10.69
C VAL A 93 61.20 6.49 -9.56
N ILE A 94 60.89 5.21 -9.29
CA ILE A 94 61.74 4.00 -9.03
C ILE A 94 62.99 4.13 -8.14
N THR A 95 63.08 3.35 -7.04
CA THR A 95 64.21 2.44 -6.69
C THR A 95 63.82 1.50 -5.51
N GLN A 96 64.13 0.21 -5.64
CA GLN A 96 64.07 -0.89 -4.64
C GLN A 96 65.49 -1.53 -4.61
N PRO A 97 65.94 -2.43 -3.69
CA PRO A 97 65.58 -2.80 -2.29
C PRO A 97 66.78 -2.74 -1.30
N VAL A 98 66.59 -2.82 0.04
CA VAL A 98 67.45 -3.64 0.93
C VAL A 98 66.93 -3.80 2.38
N ALA A 99 67.07 -5.04 2.86
CA ALA A 99 67.37 -5.48 4.22
C ALA A 99 66.31 -5.43 5.35
N ALA A 100 66.26 -6.57 6.03
CA ALA A 100 65.31 -7.01 7.02
C ALA A 100 65.68 -6.59 8.46
N THR A 101 64.65 -6.46 9.30
CA THR A 101 64.75 -6.88 10.70
C THR A 101 63.44 -7.54 11.12
N GLN A 102 63.51 -8.82 11.45
CA GLN A 102 62.46 -9.55 12.16
C GLN A 102 62.43 -9.07 13.62
N THR A 103 61.23 -8.80 14.13
CA THR A 103 60.97 -8.76 15.57
C THR A 103 59.82 -9.71 15.90
N LEU A 104 60.10 -10.51 16.93
CA LEU A 104 59.29 -11.56 17.51
C LEU A 104 58.02 -11.00 18.18
N ASN A 105 56.92 -11.75 17.98
CA ASN A 105 55.90 -12.09 18.99
C ASN A 105 55.07 -10.96 19.64
N ALA A 106 53.79 -10.89 19.28
CA ALA A 106 52.67 -10.81 20.23
C ALA A 106 51.33 -11.17 19.53
N PRO A 107 50.47 -12.02 20.13
CA PRO A 107 49.15 -12.30 19.59
C PRO A 107 48.28 -11.04 19.73
N ALA A 108 47.90 -10.44 18.61
CA ALA A 108 46.83 -9.45 18.59
C ALA A 108 45.51 -10.20 18.84
N THR A 109 45.18 -10.34 20.12
CA THR A 109 43.82 -10.63 20.59
C THR A 109 42.87 -9.70 19.84
N ALA A 110 42.03 -10.25 18.98
CA ALA A 110 40.87 -9.56 18.46
C ALA A 110 40.01 -9.19 19.66
N THR A 111 40.15 -7.95 20.14
CA THR A 111 39.19 -7.35 21.04
C THR A 111 37.92 -7.16 20.23
N THR A 112 37.06 -8.16 20.26
CA THR A 112 35.64 -7.99 20.05
C THR A 112 35.20 -7.00 21.12
N THR A 113 35.21 -5.71 20.77
CA THR A 113 34.58 -4.66 21.55
C THR A 113 33.09 -4.94 21.46
N ALA A 114 32.60 -5.83 22.33
CA ALA A 114 31.21 -5.87 22.70
C ALA A 114 30.92 -4.51 23.35
N THR A 115 30.51 -3.56 22.52
CA THR A 115 29.88 -2.32 22.97
C THR A 115 28.67 -2.75 23.77
N VAL A 116 28.80 -2.71 25.10
CA VAL A 116 27.71 -2.91 26.04
C VAL A 116 26.69 -1.82 25.74
N LYS A 117 25.64 -2.20 25.00
CA LYS A 117 24.52 -1.34 24.62
C LYS A 117 23.86 -0.82 25.90
N ALA A 118 23.81 0.50 26.07
CA ALA A 118 23.12 1.10 27.20
C ALA A 118 21.62 0.75 27.15
N PRO A 119 20.97 0.49 28.30
CA PRO A 119 19.55 0.17 28.33
C PRO A 119 18.73 1.35 27.80
N VAL A 120 17.97 1.12 26.72
CA VAL A 120 17.08 2.11 26.11
C VAL A 120 15.66 1.86 26.60
N SER A 121 15.03 2.91 27.13
CA SER A 121 13.61 2.91 27.48
C SER A 121 12.83 3.48 26.30
N TYR A 122 11.93 2.68 25.73
CA TYR A 122 11.09 3.08 24.60
C TYR A 122 9.74 3.60 25.08
N GLN A 123 9.22 4.59 24.37
CA GLN A 123 7.85 5.08 24.50
C GLN A 123 7.11 4.75 23.21
N LEU A 124 6.01 4.00 23.32
CA LEU A 124 5.16 3.61 22.20
C LEU A 124 3.80 4.30 22.29
N THR A 125 3.33 4.80 21.15
CA THR A 125 1.98 5.36 21.01
C THR A 125 1.35 4.87 19.71
N ILE A 126 0.15 4.31 19.78
CA ILE A 126 -0.64 4.01 18.58
C ILE A 126 -1.27 5.32 18.11
N ALA A 127 -0.77 5.86 17.00
CA ALA A 127 -1.22 7.12 16.40
C ALA A 127 -2.49 6.94 15.55
N GLU A 128 -2.61 5.80 14.86
CA GLU A 128 -3.86 5.38 14.21
C GLU A 128 -4.08 3.89 14.52
N PRO A 129 -5.29 3.47 14.93
CA PRO A 129 -6.40 4.32 15.35
C PRO A 129 -6.05 5.08 16.65
N SER A 130 -6.25 6.40 16.65
CA SER A 130 -5.91 7.28 17.78
C SER A 130 -6.73 7.00 19.05
N GLU A 131 -7.94 6.47 18.90
CA GLU A 131 -8.85 6.03 19.96
C GLU A 131 -9.56 4.71 19.60
N GLU A 132 -10.36 4.19 20.53
CA GLU A 132 -11.22 3.03 20.29
C GLU A 132 -12.33 3.40 19.28
N ARG A 133 -12.44 2.65 18.18
CA ARG A 133 -13.44 2.92 17.13
C ARG A 133 -13.91 1.67 16.41
N ALA A 134 -15.04 1.80 15.74
CA ALA A 134 -15.64 0.76 14.92
C ALA A 134 -15.32 0.90 13.43
N TYR A 135 -15.19 -0.23 12.75
CA TYR A 135 -14.94 -0.38 11.33
C TYR A 135 -16.01 -1.25 10.67
N ARG A 136 -16.41 -0.89 9.46
CA ARG A 136 -17.45 -1.58 8.68
C ARG A 136 -16.85 -2.53 7.67
N ARG A 137 -17.34 -3.78 7.71
CA ARG A 137 -17.05 -4.77 6.68
C ARG A 137 -17.92 -4.64 5.44
N PRO A 138 -17.47 -5.14 4.28
CA PRO A 138 -16.10 -5.56 3.96
C PRO A 138 -15.26 -4.40 3.37
N VAL A 139 -15.81 -3.18 3.34
CA VAL A 139 -15.31 -2.08 2.49
C VAL A 139 -14.19 -1.25 3.13
N GLN A 140 -13.96 -1.39 4.45
CA GLN A 140 -12.95 -0.59 5.15
C GLN A 140 -11.68 -1.38 5.43
N ASN A 141 -10.60 -0.65 5.67
CA ASN A 141 -9.35 -1.15 6.23
C ASN A 141 -9.17 -0.57 7.64
N ILE A 142 -8.52 -1.34 8.49
CA ILE A 142 -8.02 -0.87 9.78
C ILE A 142 -6.55 -0.52 9.54
N ASP A 143 -6.29 0.78 9.38
CA ASP A 143 -4.92 1.27 9.25
C ASP A 143 -4.33 1.47 10.64
N VAL A 144 -3.14 0.93 10.83
CA VAL A 144 -2.41 0.98 12.09
C VAL A 144 -1.12 1.74 11.85
N ASN A 145 -0.87 2.77 12.65
CA ASN A 145 0.39 3.50 12.69
C ASN A 145 0.82 3.69 14.14
N VAL A 146 2.08 3.35 14.42
CA VAL A 146 2.70 3.41 15.74
C VAL A 146 3.84 4.41 15.69
N GLN A 147 3.91 5.27 16.69
CA GLN A 147 5.04 6.16 16.92
C GLN A 147 5.91 5.59 18.03
N ILE A 148 7.22 5.70 17.85
CA ILE A 148 8.23 5.26 18.81
C ILE A 148 9.19 6.40 19.14
N ARG A 149 9.55 6.55 20.41
CA ARG A 149 10.62 7.45 20.87
C ARG A 149 11.46 6.76 21.95
N PRO A 150 12.81 6.77 21.88
CA PRO A 150 13.64 7.23 20.76
C PRO A 150 13.49 6.32 19.52
N ALA A 151 14.17 6.66 18.42
CA ALA A 151 14.22 5.78 17.26
C ALA A 151 14.77 4.39 17.64
N LEU A 152 14.26 3.36 16.96
CA LEU A 152 14.61 1.97 17.21
C LEU A 152 16.13 1.77 17.08
N GLN A 153 16.75 1.20 18.11
CA GLN A 153 18.18 0.91 18.10
C GLN A 153 18.49 -0.28 17.19
N VAL A 154 19.73 -0.34 16.71
CA VAL A 154 20.22 -1.49 15.94
C VAL A 154 20.02 -2.78 16.76
N GLY A 155 19.52 -3.82 16.08
CA GLY A 155 19.21 -5.13 16.65
C GLY A 155 17.80 -5.25 17.20
N ASP A 156 17.14 -4.16 17.59
CA ASP A 156 15.76 -4.21 18.10
C ASP A 156 14.77 -4.22 16.93
N SER A 157 13.59 -4.82 17.13
CA SER A 157 12.53 -4.93 16.11
C SER A 157 11.18 -4.52 16.66
N ALA A 158 10.37 -3.87 15.83
CA ALA A 158 8.97 -3.57 16.13
C ALA A 158 8.06 -4.56 15.39
N ARG A 159 7.01 -5.04 16.08
CA ARG A 159 6.01 -5.94 15.50
C ARG A 159 4.62 -5.49 15.87
N ILE A 160 3.68 -5.63 14.93
CA ILE A 160 2.27 -5.36 15.15
C ILE A 160 1.52 -6.69 15.06
N TYR A 161 0.70 -6.93 16.07
CA TYR A 161 -0.19 -8.06 16.18
C TYR A 161 -1.65 -7.60 16.14
N PHE A 162 -2.50 -8.39 15.53
CA PHE A 162 -3.94 -8.27 15.56
C PHE A 162 -4.52 -9.59 16.07
N ASP A 163 -5.17 -9.56 17.23
CA ASP A 163 -5.63 -10.76 17.96
C ASP A 163 -4.53 -11.84 18.07
N ASP A 164 -3.35 -11.42 18.55
CA ASP A 164 -2.15 -12.25 18.72
C ASP A 164 -1.52 -12.81 17.44
N LYS A 165 -2.09 -12.52 16.26
CA LYS A 165 -1.48 -12.84 14.96
C LYS A 165 -0.59 -11.68 14.49
N GLU A 166 0.66 -11.97 14.16
CA GLU A 166 1.57 -10.97 13.56
C GLU A 166 1.01 -10.53 12.20
N VAL A 167 0.77 -9.23 12.04
CA VAL A 167 0.27 -8.62 10.81
C VAL A 167 1.32 -7.77 10.10
N ALA A 168 2.33 -7.29 10.82
CA ALA A 168 3.44 -6.55 10.24
C ALA A 168 4.71 -6.58 11.10
N GLN A 169 5.85 -6.49 10.43
CA GLN A 169 7.14 -6.12 11.02
C GLN A 169 7.38 -4.65 10.72
N GLY A 170 7.54 -3.84 11.76
CA GLY A 170 7.63 -2.40 11.67
C GLY A 170 6.57 -1.69 12.52
N LEU A 171 6.30 -0.45 12.15
CA LEU A 171 5.46 0.48 12.92
C LEU A 171 4.12 0.78 12.22
N SER A 172 3.82 0.14 11.09
CA SER A 172 2.57 0.33 10.38
C SER A 172 2.01 -0.98 9.81
N ALA A 173 0.69 -1.05 9.70
CA ALA A 173 -0.03 -2.17 9.10
C ALA A 173 -1.36 -1.70 8.49
N SER A 174 -1.88 -2.42 7.51
CA SER A 174 -3.25 -2.24 7.02
C SER A 174 -3.95 -3.59 7.01
N ILE A 175 -5.06 -3.69 7.75
CA ILE A 175 -5.80 -4.94 7.93
C ILE A 175 -7.14 -4.78 7.22
N ALA A 176 -7.35 -5.57 6.17
CA ALA A 176 -8.60 -5.53 5.42
C ALA A 176 -9.73 -6.09 6.29
N THR A 177 -10.80 -5.32 6.48
CA THR A 177 -11.88 -5.78 7.36
C THR A 177 -12.59 -7.01 6.81
N VAL A 178 -12.55 -7.26 5.50
CA VAL A 178 -13.12 -8.46 4.85
C VAL A 178 -12.61 -9.78 5.45
N ASP A 179 -11.36 -9.81 5.92
CA ASP A 179 -10.71 -11.00 6.48
C ASP A 179 -10.87 -11.12 8.00
N VAL A 180 -11.63 -10.22 8.61
CA VAL A 180 -11.79 -10.12 10.06
C VAL A 180 -13.23 -10.44 10.47
N LEU A 181 -13.39 -11.29 11.50
CA LEU A 181 -14.71 -11.60 12.06
C LEU A 181 -15.33 -10.38 12.77
N PRO A 182 -16.65 -10.34 13.01
CA PRO A 182 -17.26 -9.17 13.66
C PRO A 182 -17.17 -9.32 15.16
N GLY A 183 -16.88 -8.22 15.85
CA GLY A 183 -16.67 -8.21 17.28
C GLY A 183 -15.60 -7.22 17.69
N ALA A 184 -15.14 -7.37 18.93
CA ALA A 184 -13.99 -6.66 19.47
C ALA A 184 -12.70 -7.35 19.04
N HIS A 185 -11.70 -6.56 18.66
CA HIS A 185 -10.38 -7.01 18.27
C HIS A 185 -9.32 -6.16 18.95
N THR A 186 -8.14 -6.76 19.19
CA THR A 186 -7.03 -6.09 19.86
C THR A 186 -5.86 -5.93 18.91
N ILE A 187 -5.45 -4.68 18.69
CA ILE A 187 -4.18 -4.32 18.10
C ILE A 187 -3.14 -4.28 19.22
N LYS A 188 -2.00 -4.92 19.02
CA LYS A 188 -0.89 -4.95 19.98
C LYS A 188 0.41 -4.63 19.25
N ALA A 189 1.10 -3.58 19.66
CA ALA A 189 2.42 -3.23 19.14
C ALA A 189 3.47 -3.58 20.20
N VAL A 190 4.53 -4.28 19.78
CA VAL A 190 5.56 -4.82 20.66
C VAL A 190 6.93 -4.45 20.11
N ILE A 191 7.82 -3.98 20.97
CA ILE A 191 9.25 -3.87 20.68
C ILE A 191 9.97 -5.06 21.29
N GLN A 192 10.78 -5.72 20.48
CA GLN A 192 11.60 -6.86 20.89
C GLN A 192 13.07 -6.52 20.74
N SER A 193 13.90 -6.97 21.69
CA SER A 193 15.35 -6.95 21.54
C SER A 193 15.80 -7.91 20.44
N GLU A 194 17.08 -7.85 20.08
CA GLU A 194 17.73 -8.83 19.20
C GLU A 194 17.59 -10.27 19.70
N THR A 195 17.49 -10.46 21.02
CA THR A 195 17.28 -11.76 21.66
C THR A 195 15.81 -12.20 21.72
N GLY A 196 14.88 -11.38 21.21
CA GLY A 196 13.44 -11.64 21.21
C GLY A 196 12.73 -11.29 22.52
N GLN A 197 13.40 -10.62 23.46
CA GLN A 197 12.78 -10.17 24.71
C GLN A 197 11.90 -8.95 24.45
N THR A 198 10.67 -8.97 24.94
CA THR A 198 9.79 -7.79 24.90
C THR A 198 10.35 -6.67 25.76
N LEU A 199 10.66 -5.54 25.13
CA LEU A 199 11.17 -4.33 25.79
C LEU A 199 10.04 -3.36 26.17
N GLU A 200 9.02 -3.24 25.32
CA GLU A 200 7.86 -2.35 25.52
C GLU A 200 6.66 -2.87 24.73
N GLN A 201 5.44 -2.59 25.21
CA GLN A 201 4.19 -3.00 24.56
C GLN A 201 3.05 -2.01 24.80
N ILE A 202 2.21 -1.80 23.78
CA ILE A 202 0.94 -1.08 23.90
C ILE A 202 -0.18 -1.82 23.17
N THR A 203 -1.43 -1.65 23.64
CA THR A 203 -2.62 -2.24 23.04
C THR A 203 -3.68 -1.22 22.69
N ARG A 204 -4.51 -1.54 21.69
CA ARG A 204 -5.70 -0.77 21.33
C ARG A 204 -6.83 -1.67 20.87
N THR A 205 -8.02 -1.44 21.41
CA THR A 205 -9.24 -2.13 20.98
C THR A 205 -9.87 -1.43 19.77
N VAL A 206 -10.35 -2.24 18.82
CA VAL A 206 -11.19 -1.79 17.72
C VAL A 206 -12.37 -2.74 17.56
N TYR A 207 -13.46 -2.27 16.99
CA TYR A 207 -14.60 -3.13 16.69
C TYR A 207 -14.79 -3.28 15.20
N VAL A 208 -15.20 -4.48 14.78
CA VAL A 208 -15.56 -4.75 13.40
C VAL A 208 -17.05 -5.11 13.35
N ILE A 209 -17.82 -4.35 12.57
CA ILE A 209 -19.27 -4.52 12.44
C ILE A 209 -19.64 -4.98 11.03
N GLN A 210 -20.65 -5.83 10.94
CA GLN A 210 -21.21 -6.25 9.65
C GLN A 210 -22.01 -5.13 9.01
N ASN A 211 -21.90 -4.98 7.69
CA ASN A 211 -22.84 -4.15 6.95
C ASN A 211 -24.13 -4.95 6.67
N THR A 212 -25.23 -4.60 7.33
CA THR A 212 -26.54 -5.25 7.16
C THR A 212 -27.50 -4.46 6.27
N THR A 213 -27.08 -3.32 5.71
CA THR A 213 -27.99 -2.46 4.92
C THR A 213 -28.49 -3.18 3.68
N THR A 214 -27.62 -3.89 2.96
CA THR A 214 -27.98 -4.64 1.75
C THR A 214 -29.01 -5.74 2.02
N LEU A 215 -28.86 -6.48 3.13
CA LEU A 215 -29.82 -7.51 3.54
C LEU A 215 -31.18 -6.91 3.89
N GLN A 216 -31.19 -5.79 4.62
CA GLN A 216 -32.42 -5.09 4.97
C GLN A 216 -33.12 -4.51 3.73
N ASP A 217 -32.36 -3.94 2.80
CA ASP A 217 -32.89 -3.37 1.56
C ASP A 217 -33.49 -4.44 0.65
N ASN A 218 -32.80 -5.58 0.51
CA ASN A 218 -33.33 -6.71 -0.25
C ASN A 218 -34.61 -7.28 0.37
N LYS A 219 -34.65 -7.38 1.71
CA LYS A 219 -35.87 -7.79 2.43
C LYS A 219 -37.03 -6.82 2.17
N ARG A 220 -36.80 -5.51 2.28
CA ARG A 220 -37.81 -4.48 2.00
C ARG A 220 -38.31 -4.53 0.56
N LYS A 221 -37.41 -4.67 -0.42
CA LYS A 221 -37.78 -4.83 -1.83
C LYS A 221 -38.61 -6.09 -2.06
N ALA A 222 -38.23 -7.22 -1.46
CA ALA A 222 -38.99 -8.46 -1.55
C ALA A 222 -40.40 -8.32 -0.95
N GLU A 223 -40.51 -7.67 0.21
CA GLU A 223 -41.81 -7.38 0.84
C GLU A 223 -42.67 -6.46 -0.02
N GLN A 224 -42.08 -5.42 -0.63
CA GLN A 224 -42.77 -4.55 -1.58
C GLN A 224 -43.25 -5.31 -2.82
N LEU A 225 -42.40 -6.17 -3.38
CA LEU A 225 -42.76 -7.01 -4.53
C LEU A 225 -43.86 -8.00 -4.17
N LEU A 226 -43.81 -8.61 -2.98
CA LEU A 226 -44.85 -9.51 -2.48
C LEU A 226 -46.17 -8.77 -2.25
N ALA A 227 -46.11 -7.59 -1.62
CA ALA A 227 -47.27 -6.72 -1.43
C ALA A 227 -47.87 -6.34 -2.79
N TYR A 228 -47.04 -5.93 -3.75
CA TYR A 228 -47.46 -5.63 -5.12
C TYR A 228 -48.11 -6.83 -5.80
N GLN A 229 -47.52 -8.02 -5.71
CA GLN A 229 -48.07 -9.25 -6.29
C GLN A 229 -49.47 -9.57 -5.74
N LYS A 230 -49.69 -9.36 -4.44
CA LYS A 230 -50.96 -9.57 -3.74
C LYS A 230 -52.05 -8.54 -4.07
N LEU A 231 -51.72 -7.40 -4.68
CA LEU A 231 -52.71 -6.38 -5.07
C LEU A 231 -53.64 -6.89 -6.18
N ALA A 232 -54.92 -6.49 -6.10
CA ALA A 232 -55.89 -6.71 -7.16
C ALA A 232 -55.51 -5.93 -8.44
N TRP A 233 -55.97 -6.38 -9.60
CA TRP A 233 -55.58 -5.82 -10.90
C TRP A 233 -55.84 -4.31 -11.01
N TYR A 234 -56.97 -3.83 -10.50
CA TYR A 234 -57.34 -2.41 -10.56
C TYR A 234 -56.42 -1.55 -9.68
N GLN A 235 -55.95 -2.07 -8.54
CA GLN A 235 -55.01 -1.38 -7.66
C GLN A 235 -53.64 -1.22 -8.34
N LYS A 236 -53.20 -2.26 -9.07
CA LYS A 236 -51.98 -2.21 -9.89
C LYS A 236 -52.11 -1.18 -11.01
N LEU A 237 -53.27 -1.08 -11.66
CA LEU A 237 -53.53 -0.09 -12.71
C LEU A 237 -53.47 1.34 -12.15
N MET A 238 -54.13 1.60 -11.02
CA MET A 238 -54.10 2.92 -10.36
C MET A 238 -52.68 3.34 -9.95
N LEU A 239 -51.86 2.40 -9.47
CA LEU A 239 -50.44 2.65 -9.16
C LEU A 239 -49.64 3.04 -10.41
N LYS A 240 -49.89 2.37 -11.54
CA LYS A 240 -49.22 2.67 -12.82
C LYS A 240 -49.61 4.06 -13.35
N LEU A 241 -50.90 4.40 -13.31
CA LEU A 241 -51.39 5.72 -13.71
C LEU A 241 -50.76 6.82 -12.85
N ARG A 242 -50.70 6.64 -11.53
CA ARG A 242 -50.04 7.58 -10.60
C ARG A 242 -48.56 7.78 -10.91
N GLN A 243 -47.83 6.71 -11.25
CA GLN A 243 -46.41 6.82 -11.64
C GLN A 243 -46.22 7.63 -12.91
N GLN A 244 -47.14 7.51 -13.88
CA GLN A 244 -47.10 8.24 -15.14
C GLN A 244 -47.36 9.74 -14.95
N GLU A 245 -48.29 10.12 -14.07
CA GLU A 245 -48.56 11.52 -13.73
C GLU A 245 -47.37 12.21 -13.05
N VAL A 246 -46.71 11.53 -12.11
CA VAL A 246 -45.51 12.05 -11.42
C VAL A 246 -44.35 12.24 -12.41
N ALA A 247 -44.18 11.34 -13.37
CA ALA A 247 -43.14 11.45 -14.40
C ALA A 247 -43.40 12.56 -15.43
N GLN A 248 -44.65 13.01 -15.59
CA GLN A 248 -45.03 14.11 -16.49
C GLN A 248 -44.95 15.50 -15.83
N SER A 249 -44.81 15.55 -14.49
CA SER A 249 -44.78 16.79 -13.70
C SER A 249 -43.36 17.25 -13.33
N GLN A 250 -42.33 16.60 -13.87
CA GLN A 250 -40.92 16.99 -13.78
C GLN A 250 -40.40 17.37 -15.17
#